data_AF-A0A2A2TJ14-F1
#
_entry.id   AF-A0A2A2TJ14-F1
#
_cell.length_a   1.000
_cell.length_b   1.000
_cell.length_c   1.000
_cell.angle_alpha   90.00
_cell.angle_beta   90.00
_cell.angle_gamma   90.00
#
_symmetry.space_group_name_H-M   'P 1'
#
loop_
_entity.id
_entity.type
_entity.pdbx_description
1 polymer ?
#
loop_
_entity_poly.entity_id
_entity_poly.type
_entity_poly.pdbx_seq_one_letter_code
_entity_poly.pdbx_strand_id
1 'polypeptide(L)'
;MNGVTSKGTQNQDQEHKKTLYEQLGVLEYWLFDPKGEWIVEKLRGYRLQNDIYQLITDGQCQALGLGISVEGQLLGLYRTDTGEKLLIPTELAEQLQYERQRADIQQERAEKLAEYLRRREAACR
;
A
#
# COMPACT_ATOMS: atom_id res chain seq x y z
N MET A 1 -23.11 23.50 -2.81
CA MET A 1 -24.30 22.66 -2.52
C MET A 1 -23.78 21.43 -1.81
N ASN A 2 -23.91 21.38 -0.49
CA ASN A 2 -23.29 20.36 0.36
C ASN A 2 -24.20 19.13 0.36
N GLY A 3 -23.78 18.07 -0.34
CA GLY A 3 -24.49 16.80 -0.36
C GLY A 3 -24.29 16.05 0.95
N VAL A 4 -25.31 16.08 1.80
CA VAL A 4 -25.43 15.27 3.01
C VAL A 4 -25.67 13.82 2.60
N THR A 5 -24.64 12.98 2.65
CA THR A 5 -24.79 11.52 2.57
C THR A 5 -25.01 10.98 3.98
N SER A 6 -26.27 10.69 4.32
CA SER A 6 -26.64 10.01 5.56
C SER A 6 -26.44 8.50 5.42
N LYS A 7 -26.18 7.82 6.55
CA LYS A 7 -25.86 6.37 6.63
C LYS A 7 -26.87 5.44 5.94
N GLY A 8 -28.12 5.87 5.75
CA GLY A 8 -29.17 5.06 5.12
C GLY A 8 -28.99 4.91 3.60
N THR A 9 -28.54 5.96 2.92
CA THR A 9 -28.34 5.95 1.46
C THR A 9 -27.08 5.20 1.04
N GLN A 10 -26.16 4.97 1.98
CA GLN A 10 -24.86 4.35 1.73
C GLN A 10 -24.95 2.84 1.48
N ASN A 11 -25.84 2.14 2.20
CA ASN A 11 -26.09 0.70 1.96
C ASN A 11 -26.75 0.46 0.60
N GLN A 12 -27.75 1.27 0.23
CA GLN A 12 -28.34 1.20 -1.11
C GLN A 12 -27.35 1.55 -2.22
N ASP A 13 -26.44 2.51 -1.99
CA ASP A 13 -25.40 2.86 -2.96
C ASP A 13 -24.39 1.72 -3.17
N GLN A 14 -24.04 1.00 -2.11
CA GLN A 14 -23.10 -0.14 -2.22
C GLN A 14 -23.73 -1.35 -2.92
N GLU A 15 -25.00 -1.65 -2.61
CA GLU A 15 -25.73 -2.72 -3.29
C GLU A 15 -25.90 -2.43 -4.79
N HIS A 16 -26.30 -1.22 -5.17
CA HIS A 16 -26.44 -0.85 -6.59
C HIS A 16 -25.09 -0.86 -7.33
N LYS A 17 -24.01 -0.38 -6.71
CA LYS A 17 -22.67 -0.39 -7.32
C LYS A 17 -22.15 -1.81 -7.51
N LYS A 18 -22.42 -2.71 -6.55
CA LYS A 18 -22.05 -4.12 -6.66
C LYS A 18 -22.74 -4.76 -7.88
N THR A 19 -24.06 -4.62 -8.01
CA THR A 19 -24.82 -5.14 -9.16
C THR A 19 -24.34 -4.55 -10.49
N LEU A 20 -23.97 -3.26 -10.50
CA LEU A 20 -23.42 -2.62 -11.70
C LEU A 20 -22.05 -3.20 -12.08
N TYR A 21 -21.16 -3.44 -11.12
CA TYR A 21 -19.84 -4.05 -11.38
C TYR A 21 -19.93 -5.53 -11.77
N GLU A 22 -20.92 -6.27 -11.25
CA GLU A 22 -21.27 -7.62 -11.74
C GLU A 22 -21.63 -7.58 -13.23
N GLN A 23 -22.49 -6.62 -13.63
CA GLN A 23 -22.90 -6.43 -15.03
C GLN A 23 -21.77 -5.97 -15.95
N LEU A 24 -20.74 -5.30 -15.40
CA LEU A 24 -19.55 -4.86 -16.14
C LEU A 24 -18.45 -5.93 -16.21
N GLY A 25 -18.62 -7.09 -15.55
CA GLY A 25 -17.64 -8.18 -15.58
C GLY A 25 -16.35 -7.92 -14.79
N VAL A 26 -16.42 -7.08 -13.75
CA VAL A 26 -15.27 -6.83 -12.87
C VAL A 26 -14.97 -8.10 -12.07
N LEU A 27 -13.84 -8.75 -12.37
CA LEU A 27 -13.47 -10.05 -11.81
C LEU A 27 -13.33 -10.04 -10.28
N GLU A 28 -12.79 -8.96 -9.71
CA GLU A 28 -12.61 -8.80 -8.27
C GLU A 28 -12.93 -7.37 -7.82
N TYR A 29 -13.67 -7.24 -6.73
CA TYR A 29 -14.10 -5.97 -6.15
C TYR A 29 -13.68 -5.88 -4.68
N TRP A 30 -12.89 -4.86 -4.34
CA TRP A 30 -12.34 -4.68 -2.99
C TRP A 30 -12.85 -3.39 -2.34
N LEU A 31 -13.34 -3.53 -1.11
CA LEU A 31 -13.80 -2.43 -0.26
C LEU A 31 -12.82 -2.23 0.89
N PHE A 32 -12.33 -1.01 1.05
CA PHE A 32 -11.45 -0.63 2.15
C PHE A 32 -12.08 0.49 2.98
N ASP A 33 -12.19 0.25 4.28
CA ASP A 33 -12.69 1.18 5.29
C ASP A 33 -11.58 1.38 6.35
N PRO A 34 -10.74 2.41 6.20
CA PRO A 34 -9.60 2.66 7.11
C PRO A 34 -10.00 2.79 8.58
N LYS A 35 -11.22 3.28 8.83
CA LYS A 35 -11.74 3.54 10.17
C LYS A 35 -12.51 2.35 10.75
N GLY A 36 -12.96 1.43 9.91
CA GLY A 36 -13.79 0.30 10.32
C GLY A 36 -15.18 0.74 10.82
N GLU A 37 -15.70 1.84 10.30
CA GLU A 37 -17.03 2.34 10.65
C GLU A 37 -18.16 1.47 10.06
N TRP A 38 -17.89 0.79 8.94
CA TRP A 38 -18.87 0.00 8.17
C TRP A 38 -18.35 -1.41 7.83
N ILE A 39 -17.03 -1.64 7.86
CA ILE A 39 -16.41 -2.96 7.70
C ILE A 39 -15.53 -3.23 8.93
N VAL A 40 -15.94 -4.14 9.80
CA VAL A 40 -15.20 -4.46 11.05
C VAL A 40 -13.77 -4.91 10.74
N GLU A 41 -13.60 -5.72 9.70
CA GLU A 41 -12.28 -6.19 9.24
C GLU A 41 -11.49 -5.13 8.48
N LYS A 42 -12.06 -3.94 8.26
CA LYS A 42 -11.55 -2.81 7.45
C LYS A 42 -11.34 -3.10 5.97
N LEU A 43 -11.27 -4.37 5.56
CA LEU A 43 -11.08 -4.77 4.18
C LEU A 43 -12.04 -5.92 3.85
N ARG A 44 -12.66 -5.84 2.68
CA ARG A 44 -13.53 -6.89 2.17
C ARG A 44 -13.38 -7.03 0.66
N GLY A 45 -12.99 -8.20 0.20
CA GLY A 45 -12.90 -8.53 -1.23
C GLY A 45 -14.07 -9.39 -1.68
N TYR A 46 -14.45 -9.26 -2.95
CA TYR A 46 -15.40 -10.10 -3.64
C TYR A 46 -14.82 -10.55 -4.97
N ARG A 47 -15.01 -11.81 -5.35
CA ARG A 47 -14.61 -12.39 -6.64
C ARG A 47 -15.83 -12.87 -7.39
N LEU A 48 -15.94 -12.48 -8.66
CA LEU A 48 -17.02 -12.92 -9.53
C LEU A 48 -16.82 -14.39 -9.89
N GLN A 49 -17.75 -15.25 -9.48
CA GLN A 49 -17.74 -16.68 -9.80
C GLN A 49 -19.16 -17.11 -10.17
N ASN A 50 -19.32 -17.69 -11.37
CA ASN A 50 -20.63 -18.09 -11.91
C ASN A 50 -21.64 -16.92 -11.84
N ASP A 51 -21.21 -15.74 -12.31
CA ASP A 51 -22.00 -14.51 -12.36
C ASP A 51 -22.46 -13.95 -10.99
N ILE A 52 -21.89 -14.46 -9.88
CA ILE A 52 -22.21 -14.00 -8.53
C ILE A 52 -20.92 -13.66 -7.79
N TYR A 53 -20.91 -12.52 -7.09
CA TYR A 53 -19.79 -12.17 -6.21
C TYR A 53 -19.75 -13.03 -4.94
N GLN A 54 -18.66 -13.79 -4.78
CA GLN A 54 -18.32 -14.52 -3.58
C GLN A 54 -17.25 -13.79 -2.76
N LEU A 55 -17.26 -13.94 -1.44
CA LEU A 55 -16.30 -13.29 -0.55
C LEU A 55 -14.88 -13.83 -0.77
N ILE A 56 -13.89 -12.94 -0.82
CA ILE A 56 -12.47 -13.30 -0.82
C ILE A 56 -11.99 -13.37 0.63
N THR A 57 -11.51 -14.53 1.06
CA THR A 57 -11.07 -14.80 2.44
C THR A 57 -9.55 -14.99 2.57
N ASP A 58 -8.85 -15.21 1.47
CA ASP A 58 -7.40 -15.45 1.41
C ASP A 58 -6.58 -14.16 1.29
N GLY A 59 -7.23 -13.01 1.12
CA GLY A 59 -6.56 -11.73 0.89
C GLY A 59 -5.86 -11.65 -0.47
N GLN A 60 -6.13 -12.57 -1.40
CA GLN A 60 -5.44 -12.64 -2.68
C GLN A 60 -6.29 -12.02 -3.78
N CYS A 61 -5.76 -10.98 -4.42
CA CYS A 61 -6.26 -10.40 -5.65
C CYS A 61 -5.63 -11.13 -6.84
N GLN A 62 -6.34 -12.12 -7.37
CA GLN A 62 -5.87 -12.93 -8.50
C GLN A 62 -5.82 -12.11 -9.79
N ALA A 63 -6.72 -11.13 -9.95
CA ALA A 63 -6.77 -10.32 -11.16
C ALA A 63 -5.49 -9.47 -11.36
N LEU A 64 -4.84 -9.09 -10.26
CA LEU A 64 -3.60 -8.30 -10.28
C LEU A 64 -2.36 -9.10 -9.86
N GLY A 65 -2.52 -10.35 -9.42
CA GLY A 65 -1.44 -11.14 -8.83
C GLY A 65 -0.89 -10.49 -7.55
N LEU A 66 -1.76 -9.93 -6.72
CA LEU A 66 -1.39 -9.22 -5.50
C LEU A 66 -2.01 -9.83 -4.24
N GLY A 67 -1.26 -9.92 -3.15
CA GLY A 67 -1.80 -10.03 -1.80
C GLY A 67 -2.20 -8.64 -1.30
N ILE A 68 -3.37 -8.55 -0.68
CA ILE A 68 -3.91 -7.31 -0.11
C ILE A 68 -4.11 -7.52 1.39
N SER A 69 -3.54 -6.64 2.19
CA SER A 69 -3.68 -6.64 3.64
C SER A 69 -3.94 -5.24 4.19
N VAL A 70 -4.45 -5.16 5.41
CA VAL A 70 -4.68 -3.89 6.11
C VAL A 70 -3.49 -3.60 7.01
N GLU A 71 -2.86 -2.44 6.80
CA GLU A 71 -1.74 -1.95 7.59
C GLU A 71 -2.13 -0.63 8.26
N GLY A 72 -2.78 -0.73 9.42
CA GLY A 72 -3.26 0.43 10.18
C GLY A 72 -4.41 1.16 9.47
N GLN A 73 -4.07 2.25 8.76
CA GLN A 73 -4.99 3.05 7.94
C GLN A 73 -4.68 2.96 6.44
N LEU A 74 -3.72 2.12 6.05
CA LEU A 74 -3.29 1.94 4.66
C LEU A 74 -3.55 0.50 4.20
N LEU A 75 -3.52 0.32 2.87
CA LEU A 75 -3.49 -0.99 2.24
C LEU A 75 -2.05 -1.40 2.00
N GLY A 76 -1.68 -2.56 2.53
CA GLY A 76 -0.49 -3.28 2.11
C GLY A 76 -0.80 -4.03 0.82
N LEU A 77 -0.07 -3.71 -0.25
CA LEU A 77 -0.12 -4.43 -1.52
C LEU A 77 1.16 -5.23 -1.68
N TYR A 78 1.06 -6.53 -1.90
CA TYR A 78 2.19 -7.45 -1.97
C TYR A 78 2.15 -8.20 -3.29
N ARG A 79 3.27 -8.33 -3.98
CA ARG A 79 3.33 -9.17 -5.18
C ARG A 79 3.24 -10.64 -4.78
N THR A 80 2.40 -11.41 -5.45
CA THR A 80 2.22 -12.84 -5.12
C THR A 80 3.39 -13.72 -5.57
N ASP A 81 4.14 -13.29 -6.58
CA ASP A 81 5.27 -14.03 -7.13
C ASP A 81 6.56 -13.85 -6.32
N THR A 82 6.85 -12.63 -5.85
CA THR A 82 8.06 -12.33 -5.07
C THR A 82 7.80 -12.16 -3.57
N GLY A 83 6.55 -11.93 -3.17
CA GLY A 83 6.21 -11.54 -1.80
C GLY A 83 6.57 -10.09 -1.46
N GLU A 84 7.08 -9.31 -2.41
CA GLU A 84 7.54 -7.95 -2.18
C GLU A 84 6.37 -6.99 -2.02
N LYS A 85 6.47 -6.09 -1.03
CA LYS A 85 5.49 -5.02 -0.85
C LYS A 85 5.63 -3.99 -1.97
N LEU A 86 4.55 -3.71 -2.68
CA LEU A 86 4.44 -2.58 -3.60
C LEU A 86 4.34 -1.30 -2.79
N LEU A 87 5.44 -0.56 -2.74
CA LEU A 87 5.46 0.79 -2.23
C LEU A 87 4.69 1.69 -3.18
N ILE A 88 3.82 2.53 -2.62
CA ILE A 88 3.16 3.59 -3.37
C ILE A 88 4.28 4.54 -3.86
N PRO A 89 4.22 5.14 -5.08
CA PRO A 89 5.32 5.96 -5.61
C PRO A 89 5.84 7.05 -4.66
N THR A 90 5.00 7.58 -3.77
CA THR A 90 5.39 8.51 -2.71
C THR A 90 6.25 7.87 -1.62
N GLU A 91 5.91 6.67 -1.16
CA GLU A 91 6.72 5.93 -0.17
C GLU A 91 8.06 5.51 -0.78
N LEU A 92 8.08 5.15 -2.07
CA LEU A 92 9.32 4.88 -2.80
C LEU A 92 10.21 6.12 -2.87
N ALA A 93 9.63 7.30 -3.10
CA ALA A 93 10.37 8.56 -3.12
C ALA A 93 10.94 8.90 -1.73
N GLU A 94 10.18 8.71 -0.66
CA GLU A 94 10.63 8.92 0.72
C GLU A 94 11.77 7.96 1.10
N GLN A 95 11.65 6.68 0.74
CA GLN A 95 12.68 5.69 1.01
C GLN A 95 13.97 5.98 0.22
N LEU A 96 13.85 6.40 -1.04
CA LEU A 96 15.00 6.80 -1.86
C LEU A 96 15.70 8.05 -1.29
N GLN A 97 14.94 9.01 -0.77
CA GLN A 97 15.50 10.17 -0.07
C GLN A 97 16.21 9.75 1.22
N TYR A 98 15.62 8.83 1.99
CA TYR A 98 16.22 8.31 3.21
C TYR A 98 17.54 7.56 2.94
N GLU A 99 17.57 6.72 1.91
CA GLU A 99 18.78 6.00 1.49
C GLU A 99 19.87 6.95 1.01
N ARG A 100 19.52 7.99 0.24
CA ARG A 100 20.46 9.03 -0.17
C ARG A 100 21.07 9.76 1.03
N GLN A 101 20.23 10.21 1.96
CA GLN A 101 20.72 10.84 3.19
C GLN A 101 21.65 9.93 3.98
N ARG A 102 21.33 8.63 4.07
CA ARG A 102 22.22 7.65 4.70
C ARG A 102 23.54 7.53 3.97
N ALA A 103 23.53 7.43 2.64
CA ALA A 103 24.74 7.34 1.83
C ALA A 103 25.62 8.59 2.00
N ASP A 104 25.03 9.79 1.98
CA ASP A 104 25.72 11.07 2.16
C ASP A 104 26.39 11.15 3.55
N ILE A 105 25.67 10.76 4.61
CA ILE A 105 26.20 10.73 5.98
C ILE A 105 27.38 9.74 6.08
N GLN A 106 27.31 8.58 5.41
CA GLN A 106 28.40 7.61 5.40
C GLN A 106 29.61 8.14 4.64
N GLN A 107 29.40 8.81 3.51
CA GLN A 107 30.47 9.45 2.74
C GLN A 107 31.15 10.54 3.54
N GLU A 108 30.40 11.46 4.15
CA GLU A 108 30.97 12.55 4.96
C GLU A 108 31.80 12.01 6.13
N ARG A 109 31.34 10.93 6.78
CA ARG A 109 32.09 10.25 7.84
C ARG A 109 33.38 9.62 7.32
N ALA A 110 33.33 8.96 6.17
CA ALA A 110 34.50 8.36 5.53
C ALA A 110 35.53 9.42 5.13
N GLU A 111 35.07 10.55 4.58
CA GLU A 111 35.92 11.68 4.19
C GLU A 111 36.59 12.33 5.40
N LYS A 112 35.83 12.63 6.46
CA LYS A 112 36.40 13.18 7.71
C LYS A 112 37.43 12.25 8.33
N LEU A 113 37.18 10.94 8.32
CA LEU A 113 38.13 9.95 8.82
C LEU A 113 39.39 9.90 7.96
N ALA A 114 39.25 9.90 6.64
CA ALA A 114 40.38 9.91 5.71
C ALA A 114 41.22 11.19 5.87
N GLU A 115 40.58 12.35 6.04
CA GLU A 115 41.29 13.60 6.29
C GLU A 115 42.01 13.60 7.63
N TYR A 116 41.38 13.10 8.69
CA TYR A 116 42.01 12.93 9.99
C TYR A 116 43.25 12.04 9.92
N LEU A 117 43.16 10.90 9.23
CA LEU A 117 44.28 9.98 9.03
C LEU A 117 45.42 10.65 8.25
N ARG A 118 45.11 11.34 7.15
CA ARG A 118 46.10 12.10 6.36
C ARG A 118 46.81 13.16 7.19
N ARG A 119 46.07 13.94 7.99
CA ARG A 119 46.66 14.94 8.89
C ARG A 119 47.55 14.29 9.95
N ARG A 120 47.14 13.14 10.49
CA ARG A 120 47.92 12.40 11.48
C ARG A 120 49.20 11.82 10.89
N GLU A 121 49.14 11.29 9.67
CA GLU A 121 50.31 10.79 8.94
C GLU A 121 51.28 11.92 8.56
N ALA A 122 50.77 13.07 8.11
CA ALA A 122 51.58 14.24 7.79
C ALA A 122 52.25 14.86 9.03
N ALA A 123 51.60 14.81 10.20
CA ALA A 123 52.17 15.29 11.46
C ALA A 123 53.20 14.34 12.08
N CYS A 124 53.29 13.09 11.60
CA CYS A 124 54.25 12.08 12.05
C CYS A 124 55.46 11.93 11.11
N ARG A 125 55.56 12.77 10.08
CA ARG A 125 56.68 12.88 9.14
C ARG A 125 57.52 14.11 9.45
#